data_AF-A0AA96KFK7-F1
#
_entry.id   AF-A0AA96KFK7-F1
#
_cell.length_a   1.000
_cell.length_b   1.000
_cell.length_c   1.000
_cell.angle_alpha   90.00
_cell.angle_beta   90.00
_cell.angle_gamma   90.00
#
_symmetry.space_group_name_H-M   'P 1'
#
loop_
_entity.id
_entity.type
_entity.pdbx_description
1 polymer ?
#
loop_
_entity_poly.entity_id
_entity_poly.type
_entity_poly.pdbx_seq_one_letter_code
_entity_poly.pdbx_strand_id
1 'polypeptide(L)'
;MHKVYENIYIGNFIYLLGVISERERLASSKEANLSVSLYQQTPSDPHIGDFFSTLDGRSIIIEFKKDEASIDKKEVEKQEQLYYKLKNKETDPDLKTLSTSCHFLGVGENISGGSANIHFRLYTKLPNGTPITTPIETFISNYCTGKKINIHQLNNLQYSTTIGSDSKKFKDYLELLRSLNSSKRTASSGGLIVNISPEGKINLLSTPNIQSLLQHLSDLNQSLQKAAPQPAFEPKNAPQLR
;
A
#
# COMPACT_ATOMS: atom_id res chain seq x y z
N MET A 1 15.86 -25.17 -15.65
CA MET A 1 15.21 -24.61 -14.44
C MET A 1 14.26 -23.51 -14.90
N HIS A 2 12.95 -23.72 -14.80
CA HIS A 2 11.97 -22.71 -15.23
C HIS A 2 12.15 -21.44 -14.40
N LYS A 3 12.37 -20.30 -15.05
CA LYS A 3 12.44 -19.00 -14.37
C LYS A 3 11.03 -18.69 -13.84
N VAL A 4 10.87 -18.68 -12.53
CA VAL A 4 9.67 -18.11 -11.88
C VAL A 4 9.57 -16.65 -12.29
N TYR A 5 8.44 -16.26 -12.88
CA TYR A 5 8.19 -14.87 -13.28
C TYR A 5 7.73 -14.04 -12.08
N GLU A 6 8.06 -12.76 -12.07
CA GLU A 6 7.67 -11.81 -11.02
C GLU A 6 6.16 -11.80 -10.75
N ASN A 7 5.36 -11.94 -11.81
CA ASN A 7 3.89 -12.02 -11.73
C ASN A 7 3.37 -13.17 -10.85
N ILE A 8 4.13 -14.26 -10.68
CA ILE A 8 3.75 -15.37 -9.79
C ILE A 8 3.74 -14.89 -8.34
N TYR A 9 4.72 -14.08 -7.96
CA TYR A 9 4.81 -13.53 -6.61
C TYR A 9 3.68 -12.54 -6.31
N ILE A 10 3.39 -11.65 -7.27
CA ILE A 10 2.26 -10.72 -7.17
C ILE A 10 0.94 -11.51 -7.03
N GLY A 11 0.74 -12.53 -7.87
CA GLY A 11 -0.44 -13.41 -7.81
C GLY A 11 -0.61 -14.11 -6.45
N ASN A 12 0.47 -14.70 -5.94
CA ASN A 12 0.47 -15.35 -4.62
C ASN A 12 0.15 -14.36 -3.49
N PHE A 13 0.69 -13.14 -3.56
CA PHE A 13 0.39 -12.09 -2.60
C PHE A 13 -1.09 -11.71 -2.60
N ILE A 14 -1.69 -11.46 -3.76
CA ILE A 14 -3.12 -11.10 -3.87
C ILE A 14 -4.00 -12.23 -3.34
N TYR A 15 -3.68 -13.48 -3.73
CA TYR A 15 -4.43 -14.65 -3.27
C TYR A 15 -4.41 -14.77 -1.74
N LEU A 16 -3.21 -14.71 -1.14
CA LEU A 16 -3.07 -14.78 0.31
C LEU A 16 -3.67 -13.56 1.02
N LEU A 17 -3.60 -12.38 0.41
CA LEU A 17 -4.24 -11.18 0.95
C LEU A 17 -5.76 -11.38 1.04
N GLY A 18 -6.40 -11.94 0.01
CA GLY A 18 -7.82 -12.30 0.05
C GLY A 18 -8.15 -13.33 1.14
N VAL A 19 -7.39 -14.42 1.21
CA VAL A 19 -7.63 -15.50 2.20
C VAL A 19 -7.43 -15.02 3.64
N ILE A 20 -6.32 -14.33 3.91
CA ILE A 20 -5.98 -13.87 5.26
C ILE A 20 -6.88 -12.71 5.68
N SER A 21 -7.19 -11.76 4.80
CA SER A 21 -8.11 -10.67 5.14
C SER A 21 -9.49 -11.20 5.54
N GLU A 22 -10.03 -12.19 4.82
CA GLU A 22 -11.30 -12.82 5.16
C GLU A 22 -11.21 -13.58 6.49
N ARG A 23 -10.13 -14.30 6.74
CA ARG A 23 -9.92 -14.98 8.03
C ARG A 23 -9.88 -13.99 9.20
N GLU A 24 -9.17 -12.88 9.06
CA GLU A 24 -9.08 -11.84 10.09
C GLU A 24 -10.42 -11.10 10.27
N ARG A 25 -11.18 -10.90 9.18
CA ARG A 25 -12.55 -10.36 9.21
C ARG A 25 -13.47 -11.26 10.04
N LEU A 26 -13.49 -12.56 9.73
CA LEU A 26 -14.28 -13.57 10.46
C LEU A 26 -13.88 -13.66 11.94
N ALA A 27 -12.59 -13.55 12.26
CA ALA A 27 -12.10 -13.61 13.63
C ALA A 27 -12.43 -12.35 14.45
N SER A 28 -12.54 -11.18 13.81
CA SER A 28 -12.72 -9.89 14.50
C SER A 28 -14.15 -9.38 14.53
N SER A 29 -15.08 -10.01 13.81
CA SER A 29 -16.47 -9.54 13.61
C SER A 29 -16.56 -8.09 13.10
N LYS A 30 -15.48 -7.58 12.51
CA LYS A 30 -15.42 -6.26 11.87
C LYS A 30 -15.53 -6.43 10.37
N GLU A 31 -16.24 -5.50 9.73
CA GLU A 31 -16.20 -5.37 8.28
C GLU A 31 -14.82 -4.83 7.87
N ALA A 32 -14.19 -5.49 6.91
CA ALA A 32 -12.90 -5.08 6.37
C ALA A 32 -13.13 -4.50 4.97
N ASN A 33 -12.85 -3.20 4.80
CA ASN A 33 -12.92 -2.55 3.49
C ASN A 33 -11.54 -2.65 2.83
N LEU A 34 -11.27 -3.79 2.20
CA LEU A 34 -10.03 -4.03 1.44
C LEU A 34 -10.22 -3.55 0.02
N SER A 35 -9.38 -2.61 -0.46
CA SER A 35 -9.25 -2.12 -1.84
C SER A 35 -7.87 -2.46 -2.41
N VAL A 36 -7.72 -3.46 -3.28
CA VAL A 36 -6.42 -3.83 -3.88
C VAL A 36 -6.28 -3.28 -5.30
N SER A 37 -5.20 -2.59 -5.68
CA SER A 37 -4.86 -2.09 -7.02
C SER A 37 -3.60 -2.75 -7.61
N LEU A 38 -3.70 -3.37 -8.80
CA LEU A 38 -2.52 -3.86 -9.53
C LEU A 38 -2.13 -2.92 -10.66
N TYR A 39 -0.89 -2.43 -10.68
CA TYR A 39 -0.40 -1.62 -11.78
C TYR A 39 0.22 -2.52 -12.86
N GLN A 40 -0.39 -2.57 -14.04
CA GLN A 40 0.28 -3.17 -15.19
C GLN A 40 1.26 -2.13 -15.75
N GLN A 41 2.56 -2.38 -15.63
CA GLN A 41 3.56 -1.53 -16.29
C GLN A 41 3.40 -1.68 -17.81
N THR A 42 2.80 -0.69 -18.48
CA THR A 42 2.97 -0.53 -19.93
C THR A 42 4.24 0.28 -20.20
N PRO A 43 4.85 0.21 -21.41
CA PRO A 43 6.03 1.01 -21.76
C PRO A 43 5.86 2.53 -21.61
N SER A 44 4.64 3.00 -21.36
CA SER A 44 4.25 4.41 -21.22
C SER A 44 4.16 4.89 -19.75
N ASP A 45 4.36 4.02 -18.75
CA ASP A 45 4.03 4.31 -17.35
C ASP A 45 5.28 4.48 -16.45
N PRO A 46 5.65 5.70 -16.03
CA PRO A 46 6.61 5.90 -14.95
C PRO A 46 6.04 5.47 -13.59
N HIS A 47 6.49 4.29 -13.16
CA HIS A 47 7.05 4.00 -11.84
C HIS A 47 6.30 4.47 -10.59
N ILE A 48 5.07 4.02 -10.39
CA ILE A 48 4.45 4.04 -9.05
C ILE A 48 4.02 2.61 -8.72
N GLY A 49 4.88 1.84 -8.05
CA GLY A 49 4.52 0.54 -7.52
C GLY A 49 4.23 -0.54 -8.58
N ASP A 50 4.49 -1.79 -8.25
CA ASP A 50 3.82 -2.90 -8.93
C ASP A 50 2.42 -3.14 -8.34
N PHE A 51 2.25 -2.79 -7.07
CA PHE A 51 1.03 -3.03 -6.30
C PHE A 51 0.72 -1.85 -5.38
N PHE A 52 -0.56 -1.51 -5.28
CA PHE A 52 -1.11 -0.56 -4.32
C PHE A 52 -2.32 -1.17 -3.62
N SER A 53 -2.53 -0.89 -2.34
CA SER A 53 -3.74 -1.34 -1.65
C SER A 53 -4.11 -0.38 -0.54
N THR A 54 -5.41 -0.23 -0.29
CA THR A 54 -5.96 0.46 0.87
C THR A 54 -6.86 -0.50 1.64
N LEU A 55 -6.60 -0.69 2.94
CA LEU A 55 -7.40 -1.55 3.81
C LEU A 55 -7.80 -0.76 5.04
N ASP A 56 -9.10 -0.57 5.25
CA ASP A 56 -9.64 0.23 6.35
C ASP A 56 -8.97 1.62 6.43
N GLY A 57 -8.81 2.26 5.26
CA GLY A 57 -8.17 3.57 5.12
C GLY A 57 -6.64 3.56 5.19
N ARG A 58 -6.01 2.39 5.40
CA ARG A 58 -4.54 2.22 5.48
C ARG A 58 -3.97 1.78 4.14
N SER A 59 -3.23 2.70 3.52
CA SER A 59 -2.70 2.58 2.16
C SER A 59 -1.25 2.10 2.14
N ILE A 60 -0.90 1.21 1.21
CA ILE A 60 0.46 0.69 0.97
C ILE A 60 0.80 0.64 -0.52
N ILE A 61 2.10 0.74 -0.83
CA ILE A 61 2.74 0.50 -2.13
C ILE A 61 3.73 -0.64 -1.93
N ILE A 62 3.74 -1.58 -2.87
CA ILE A 62 4.71 -2.67 -2.91
C ILE A 62 5.33 -2.72 -4.30
N GLU A 63 6.66 -2.69 -4.34
CA GLU A 63 7.46 -3.03 -5.52
C GLU A 63 7.87 -4.50 -5.38
N PHE A 64 7.61 -5.33 -6.39
CA PHE A 64 7.95 -6.75 -6.36
C PHE A 64 9.22 -7.00 -7.17
N LYS A 65 10.05 -7.93 -6.68
CA LYS A 65 11.25 -8.40 -7.38
C LYS A 65 11.33 -9.90 -7.30
N LYS A 66 11.75 -10.52 -8.40
CA LYS A 66 11.83 -11.97 -8.51
C LYS A 66 12.75 -12.61 -7.46
N ASP A 67 13.88 -11.96 -7.21
CA ASP A 67 14.90 -12.33 -6.23
C ASP A 67 15.86 -11.15 -5.98
N GLU A 68 16.72 -11.24 -4.97
CA GLU A 68 17.70 -10.19 -4.66
C GLU A 68 18.63 -9.85 -5.85
N ALA A 69 18.92 -10.83 -6.72
CA ALA A 69 19.75 -10.61 -7.91
C ALA A 69 19.02 -9.84 -9.02
N SER A 70 17.69 -9.81 -9.00
CA SER A 70 16.86 -9.03 -9.94
C SER A 70 16.72 -7.55 -9.58
N ILE A 71 17.24 -7.13 -8.42
CA ILE A 71 17.32 -5.72 -8.04
C ILE A 71 18.44 -5.07 -8.84
N ASP A 72 18.07 -4.43 -9.95
CA ASP A 72 19.03 -3.81 -10.86
C ASP A 72 19.55 -2.45 -10.35
N LYS A 73 20.53 -1.90 -11.08
CA LYS A 73 21.13 -0.60 -10.75
C LYS A 73 20.08 0.54 -10.72
N LYS A 74 19.07 0.48 -11.60
CA LYS A 74 18.04 1.52 -11.69
C LYS A 74 17.15 1.51 -10.44
N GLU A 75 16.81 0.32 -9.95
CA GLU A 75 16.05 0.19 -8.71
C GLU A 75 16.84 0.73 -7.51
N VAL A 76 18.13 0.40 -7.42
CA VAL A 76 19.01 0.93 -6.38
C VAL A 76 19.09 2.46 -6.44
N GLU A 77 19.27 3.03 -7.64
CA GLU A 77 19.29 4.48 -7.84
C GLU A 77 17.98 5.15 -7.38
N LYS A 78 16.80 4.55 -7.64
CA LYS A 78 15.51 5.06 -7.15
C LYS A 78 15.42 5.05 -5.62
N GLN A 79 15.83 3.95 -4.99
CA GLN A 79 15.86 3.82 -3.53
C GLN A 79 16.78 4.87 -2.89
N GLU A 80 17.95 5.11 -3.50
CA GLU A 80 18.90 6.13 -3.04
C GLU A 80 18.35 7.55 -3.21
N GLN A 81 17.77 7.88 -4.37
CA GLN A 81 17.14 9.18 -4.60
C GLN A 81 16.03 9.47 -3.60
N LEU A 82 15.16 8.48 -3.35
CA LEU A 82 14.12 8.59 -2.33
C LEU A 82 14.73 8.78 -0.93
N TYR A 83 15.75 8.01 -0.57
CA TYR A 83 16.44 8.16 0.71
C TYR A 83 17.00 9.58 0.88
N TYR A 84 17.74 10.11 -0.10
CA TYR A 84 18.34 11.44 -0.02
C TYR A 84 17.29 12.53 0.04
N LYS A 85 16.18 12.39 -0.70
CA LYS A 85 15.06 13.31 -0.63
C LYS A 85 14.43 13.32 0.77
N LEU A 86 14.15 12.15 1.34
CA LEU A 86 13.59 12.01 2.70
C LEU A 86 14.55 12.45 3.82
N LYS A 87 15.86 12.49 3.56
CA LYS A 87 16.87 12.99 4.52
C LYS A 87 16.99 14.52 4.49
N ASN A 88 16.57 15.18 3.41
CA ASN A 88 16.70 16.63 3.29
C ASN A 88 15.90 17.31 4.42
N LYS A 89 16.54 18.26 5.11
CA LYS A 89 15.94 19.01 6.24
C LYS A 89 14.70 19.80 5.85
N GLU A 90 14.57 20.14 4.57
CA GLU A 90 13.39 20.83 4.03
C GLU A 90 12.23 19.88 3.73
N THR A 91 12.47 18.56 3.75
CA THR A 91 11.41 17.57 3.52
C THR A 91 10.65 17.34 4.81
N ASP A 92 9.32 17.33 4.70
CA ASP A 92 8.42 17.11 5.82
C ASP A 92 8.81 15.84 6.60
N PRO A 93 9.10 15.93 7.91
CA PRO A 93 9.37 14.77 8.77
C PRO A 93 8.29 13.68 8.70
N ASP A 94 7.04 14.05 8.43
CA ASP A 94 5.95 13.09 8.27
C ASP A 94 6.17 12.20 7.04
N LEU A 95 6.73 12.71 5.94
CA LEU A 95 7.02 11.91 4.73
C LEU A 95 8.02 10.79 4.98
N LYS A 96 8.96 10.98 5.92
CA LYS A 96 9.88 9.92 6.33
C LYS A 96 9.15 8.81 7.07
N THR A 97 8.25 9.16 7.97
CA THR A 97 7.41 8.21 8.70
C THR A 97 6.46 7.47 7.75
N LEU A 98 5.90 8.19 6.78
CA LEU A 98 5.04 7.61 5.75
C LEU A 98 5.81 6.60 4.90
N SER A 99 7.02 6.95 4.45
CA SER A 99 7.84 6.04 3.65
C SER A 99 8.11 4.71 4.35
N THR A 100 8.25 4.69 5.67
CA THR A 100 8.50 3.46 6.42
C THR A 100 7.23 2.68 6.72
N SER A 101 6.07 3.32 6.80
CA SER A 101 4.80 2.63 7.07
C SER A 101 4.10 2.12 5.81
N CYS A 102 4.30 2.76 4.65
CA CYS A 102 3.48 2.47 3.46
C CYS A 102 4.24 2.03 2.21
N HIS A 103 5.58 1.98 2.18
CA HIS A 103 6.31 1.63 0.96
C HIS A 103 7.29 0.47 1.19
N PHE A 104 7.01 -0.66 0.55
CA PHE A 104 7.72 -1.92 0.77
C PHE A 104 8.26 -2.52 -0.53
N LEU A 105 9.29 -3.34 -0.37
CA LEU A 105 9.84 -4.20 -1.41
C LEU A 105 9.51 -5.65 -1.07
N GLY A 106 8.78 -6.34 -1.94
CA GLY A 106 8.51 -7.77 -1.88
C GLY A 106 9.51 -8.54 -2.72
N VAL A 107 10.39 -9.32 -2.10
CA VAL A 107 11.45 -10.06 -2.80
C VAL A 107 11.17 -11.56 -2.74
N GLY A 108 11.14 -12.17 -3.91
CA GLY A 108 10.97 -13.61 -4.05
C GLY A 108 12.18 -14.40 -3.52
N GLU A 109 11.90 -15.53 -2.91
CA GLU A 109 12.89 -16.48 -2.44
C GLU A 109 12.59 -17.86 -3.04
N ASN A 110 13.54 -18.37 -3.83
CA ASN A 110 13.46 -19.74 -4.34
C ASN A 110 14.02 -20.68 -3.27
N ILE A 111 13.15 -21.31 -2.51
CA ILE A 111 13.56 -22.34 -1.56
C ILE A 111 13.71 -23.66 -2.30
N SER A 112 14.81 -24.37 -2.04
CA SER A 112 15.04 -25.73 -2.50
C SER A 112 13.81 -26.60 -2.25
N GLY A 113 13.13 -27.04 -3.31
CA GLY A 113 11.87 -27.80 -3.21
C GLY A 113 10.69 -27.23 -3.99
N GLY A 114 10.83 -26.07 -4.65
CA GLY A 114 9.80 -25.52 -5.54
C GLY A 114 8.77 -24.61 -4.87
N SER A 115 8.93 -24.33 -3.58
CA SER A 115 8.13 -23.35 -2.86
C SER A 115 8.61 -21.94 -3.19
N ALA A 116 7.76 -21.16 -3.86
CA ALA A 116 7.98 -19.74 -4.13
C ALA A 116 7.51 -18.93 -2.91
N ASN A 117 8.46 -18.45 -2.10
CA ASN A 117 8.17 -17.59 -0.95
C ASN A 117 8.47 -16.12 -1.29
N ILE A 118 7.88 -15.21 -0.50
CA ILE A 118 8.14 -13.77 -0.59
C ILE A 118 8.44 -13.27 0.81
N HIS A 119 9.48 -12.45 0.91
CA HIS A 119 9.74 -11.68 2.11
C HIS A 119 9.68 -10.18 1.79
N PHE A 120 9.19 -9.42 2.76
CA PHE A 120 8.96 -7.98 2.64
C PHE A 120 9.98 -7.22 3.48
N ARG A 121 10.54 -6.16 2.91
CA ARG A 121 11.36 -5.18 3.64
C ARG A 121 10.98 -3.76 3.23
N LEU A 122 11.48 -2.77 3.95
CA LEU A 122 11.31 -1.38 3.54
C LEU A 122 11.84 -1.17 2.13
N TYR A 123 11.10 -0.40 1.34
CA TYR A 123 11.57 0.02 0.03
C TYR A 123 12.78 0.95 0.15
N THR A 124 12.66 1.99 0.97
CA THR A 124 13.77 2.92 1.23
C THR A 124 14.85 2.24 2.05
N LYS A 125 16.04 2.10 1.46
CA LYS A 125 17.21 1.56 2.17
C LYS A 125 17.71 2.59 3.18
N LEU A 126 17.53 2.30 4.47
CA LEU A 126 18.10 3.10 5.55
C LEU A 126 19.61 2.80 5.65
N PRO A 127 20.50 3.81 5.65
CA PRO A 127 21.91 3.57 5.82
C PRO A 127 22.25 3.24 7.27
N ASN A 128 23.25 2.37 7.41
CA ASN A 128 23.68 1.77 8.66
C ASN A 128 22.64 0.79 9.22
N GLY A 129 23.08 -0.33 9.80
CA GLY A 129 22.19 -1.36 10.32
C GLY A 129 21.71 -2.35 9.26
N THR A 130 20.89 -3.31 9.70
CA THR A 130 20.44 -4.45 8.89
C THR A 130 18.94 -4.32 8.62
N PRO A 131 18.48 -4.41 7.36
CA PRO A 131 17.06 -4.52 7.05
C PRO A 131 16.48 -5.79 7.69
N ILE A 132 15.29 -5.68 8.30
CA ILE A 132 14.56 -6.85 8.79
C ILE A 132 13.57 -7.25 7.70
N THR A 133 13.58 -8.52 7.33
CA THR A 133 12.62 -9.09 6.39
C THR A 133 11.44 -9.70 7.14
N THR A 134 10.24 -9.57 6.58
CA THR A 134 9.00 -10.12 7.14
C THR A 134 8.42 -11.13 6.15
N PRO A 135 8.15 -12.39 6.56
CA PRO A 135 7.49 -13.38 5.71
C PRO A 135 6.10 -12.93 5.26
N ILE A 136 5.67 -13.37 4.09
CA ILE A 136 4.39 -12.99 3.47
C ILE A 136 3.16 -13.10 4.38
N GLU A 137 2.98 -14.22 5.08
CA GLU A 137 1.82 -14.43 5.95
C GLU A 137 1.80 -13.42 7.11
N THR A 138 2.96 -13.23 7.75
CA THR A 138 3.15 -12.27 8.85
C THR A 138 2.92 -10.84 8.35
N PHE A 139 3.42 -10.49 7.16
CA PHE A 139 3.22 -9.18 6.57
C PHE A 139 1.73 -8.91 6.32
N ILE A 140 1.04 -9.85 5.68
CA ILE A 140 -0.39 -9.72 5.34
C ILE A 140 -1.25 -9.68 6.61
N SER A 141 -1.04 -10.57 7.58
CA SER A 141 -1.82 -10.56 8.83
C SER A 141 -1.62 -9.25 9.60
N ASN A 142 -0.39 -8.74 9.68
CA ASN A 142 -0.12 -7.45 10.32
C ASN A 142 -0.72 -6.27 9.53
N TYR A 143 -0.73 -6.33 8.19
CA TYR A 143 -1.44 -5.36 7.36
C TYR A 143 -2.94 -5.43 7.60
N CYS A 144 -3.54 -6.62 7.70
CA CYS A 144 -4.96 -6.77 7.98
C CYS A 144 -5.34 -6.23 9.35
N THR A 145 -4.53 -6.53 10.36
CA THR A 145 -4.85 -6.22 11.76
C THR A 145 -4.32 -4.86 12.25
N GLY A 146 -3.51 -4.17 11.46
CA GLY A 146 -2.91 -2.87 11.86
C GLY A 146 -1.83 -2.99 12.92
N LYS A 147 -1.23 -4.18 13.03
CA LYS A 147 -0.12 -4.44 13.95
C LYS A 147 1.20 -3.91 13.39
N LYS A 148 2.16 -3.75 14.30
CA LYS A 148 3.52 -3.32 13.94
C LYS A 148 4.35 -4.49 13.42
N ILE A 149 5.25 -4.19 12.49
CA ILE A 149 6.34 -5.06 12.06
C ILE A 149 7.68 -4.42 12.38
N ASN A 150 8.68 -5.27 12.61
CA ASN A 150 10.07 -4.84 12.71
C ASN A 150 10.62 -4.62 11.30
N ILE A 151 11.29 -3.48 11.11
CA ILE A 151 11.71 -3.03 9.78
C ILE A 151 13.22 -2.85 9.66
N HIS A 152 13.89 -2.61 10.78
CA HIS A 152 15.31 -2.30 10.78
C HIS A 152 15.94 -2.55 12.14
N GLN A 153 17.21 -2.98 12.14
CA GLN A 153 18.02 -3.11 13.35
C GLN A 153 19.29 -2.27 13.24
N LEU A 154 19.55 -1.42 14.25
CA LEU A 154 20.76 -0.61 14.38
C LEU A 154 21.21 -0.61 15.84
N ASN A 155 22.49 -0.88 16.10
CA ASN A 155 23.07 -0.87 17.46
C ASN A 155 22.28 -1.71 18.49
N ASN A 156 21.84 -2.91 18.10
CA ASN A 156 20.98 -3.81 18.89
C ASN A 156 19.58 -3.27 19.24
N LEU A 157 19.18 -2.13 18.67
CA LEU A 157 17.82 -1.61 18.76
C LEU A 157 17.02 -2.03 17.52
N GLN A 158 15.80 -2.51 17.75
CA GLN A 158 14.84 -2.82 16.69
C GLN A 158 13.88 -1.64 16.52
N TYR A 159 13.69 -1.24 15.27
CA TYR A 159 12.74 -0.22 14.88
C TYR A 159 11.53 -0.90 14.26
N SER A 160 10.35 -0.50 14.71
CA SER A 160 9.08 -1.06 14.26
C SER A 160 8.17 0.03 13.72
N THR A 161 7.31 -0.35 12.78
CA THR A 161 6.30 0.54 12.17
C THR A 161 4.99 -0.19 11.99
N THR A 162 3.88 0.55 11.96
CA THR A 162 2.59 0.00 11.54
C THR A 162 2.55 -0.11 10.03
N ILE A 163 1.91 -1.16 9.49
CA ILE A 163 1.74 -1.30 8.04
C ILE A 163 0.53 -0.48 7.57
N GLY A 164 0.80 0.43 6.65
CA GLY A 164 -0.13 1.32 5.99
C GLY A 164 -0.19 2.71 6.60
N SER A 165 -0.60 3.67 5.78
CA SER A 165 -0.81 5.07 6.17
C SER A 165 -2.23 5.54 5.88
N ASP A 166 -2.71 6.52 6.64
CA ASP A 166 -3.98 7.17 6.36
C ASP A 166 -3.99 7.80 4.95
N SER A 167 -5.17 7.76 4.32
CA SER A 167 -5.33 8.12 2.91
C SER A 167 -5.00 9.59 2.59
N LYS A 168 -5.16 10.51 3.55
CA LYS A 168 -4.84 11.94 3.36
C LYS A 168 -3.33 12.14 3.30
N LYS A 169 -2.60 11.63 4.29
CA LYS A 169 -1.13 11.72 4.33
C LYS A 169 -0.46 10.89 3.23
N PHE A 170 -1.08 9.79 2.84
CA PHE A 170 -0.58 8.95 1.76
C PHE A 170 -0.54 9.67 0.40
N LYS A 171 -1.48 10.60 0.14
CA LYS A 171 -1.46 11.43 -1.07
C LYS A 171 -0.19 12.27 -1.17
N ASP A 172 0.24 12.90 -0.08
CA ASP A 172 1.45 13.73 -0.06
C ASP A 172 2.70 12.89 -0.38
N TYR A 173 2.71 11.63 0.08
CA TYR A 173 3.76 10.67 -0.26
C TYR A 173 3.75 10.26 -1.75
N LEU A 174 2.57 10.07 -2.35
CA LEU A 174 2.47 9.84 -3.80
C LEU A 174 2.99 11.03 -4.61
N GLU A 175 2.71 12.25 -4.18
CA GLU A 175 3.21 13.46 -4.84
C GLU A 175 4.75 13.56 -4.77
N LEU A 176 5.34 13.15 -3.63
CA LEU A 176 6.78 13.00 -3.49
C LEU A 176 7.35 11.99 -4.49
N LEU A 177 6.79 10.78 -4.56
CA LEU A 177 7.24 9.75 -5.49
C LEU A 177 7.12 10.21 -6.95
N ARG A 178 6.03 10.90 -7.30
CA ARG A 178 5.85 11.49 -8.63
C ARG A 178 6.93 12.51 -8.95
N SER A 179 7.31 13.37 -7.99
CA SER A 179 8.35 14.39 -8.20
C SER A 179 9.71 13.76 -8.54
N LEU A 180 10.03 12.62 -7.91
CA LEU A 180 11.26 11.87 -8.16
C LEU A 180 11.27 11.18 -9.53
N ASN A 181 10.08 10.79 -10.03
CA ASN A 181 9.92 10.05 -11.28
C ASN A 181 9.60 10.92 -12.51
N SER A 182 9.56 12.25 -12.36
CA SER A 182 9.13 13.19 -13.41
C SER A 182 10.16 13.36 -14.54
N SER A 183 10.31 12.32 -15.35
CA SER A 183 10.72 12.45 -16.75
C SER A 183 9.53 12.93 -17.58
N LYS A 184 9.76 13.84 -18.53
CA LYS A 184 8.76 14.66 -19.27
C LYS A 184 7.78 13.88 -20.16
N ARG A 185 6.94 12.98 -19.62
CA ARG A 185 5.79 12.39 -20.33
C ARG A 185 4.59 12.24 -19.41
N THR A 186 3.41 12.53 -19.95
CA THR A 186 2.11 12.25 -19.32
C THR A 186 1.95 10.74 -19.15
N ALA A 187 2.22 10.28 -17.95
CA ALA A 187 2.11 8.90 -17.48
C ALA A 187 0.66 8.47 -17.26
N SER A 188 0.30 7.23 -17.58
CA SER A 188 -1.04 6.67 -17.34
C SER A 188 -0.97 5.39 -16.50
N SER A 189 -0.59 5.47 -15.23
CA SER A 189 -0.51 4.30 -14.36
C SER A 189 -1.90 3.66 -14.15
N GLY A 190 -2.24 2.66 -14.96
CA GLY A 190 -3.50 1.93 -14.88
C GLY A 190 -3.49 0.90 -13.75
N GLY A 191 -4.58 0.78 -12.99
CA GLY A 191 -4.72 -0.04 -11.79
C GLY A 191 -5.98 -0.91 -11.80
N LEU A 192 -6.08 -1.92 -10.95
CA LEU A 192 -7.32 -2.68 -10.72
C LEU A 192 -7.68 -2.69 -9.25
N ILE A 193 -8.60 -1.85 -8.78
CA ILE A 193 -9.14 -1.83 -7.41
C ILE A 193 -10.04 -3.04 -7.14
N VAL A 194 -9.85 -3.72 -6.02
CA VAL A 194 -10.69 -4.81 -5.54
C VAL A 194 -11.25 -4.44 -4.17
N ASN A 195 -12.53 -4.08 -4.07
CA ASN A 195 -13.25 -3.82 -2.82
C ASN A 195 -14.10 -5.02 -2.35
N ILE A 196 -13.90 -5.54 -1.14
CA ILE A 196 -14.82 -6.53 -0.54
C ILE A 196 -15.83 -5.80 0.34
N SER A 197 -17.12 -5.86 -0.01
CA SER A 197 -18.19 -5.21 0.75
C SER A 197 -18.49 -5.95 2.07
N PRO A 198 -19.19 -5.29 3.01
CA PRO A 198 -19.73 -5.91 4.23
C PRO A 198 -20.46 -7.24 4.02
N GLU A 199 -21.21 -7.34 2.92
CA GLU A 199 -21.99 -8.51 2.54
C GLU A 199 -21.17 -9.58 1.80
N GLY A 200 -19.84 -9.40 1.73
CA GLY A 200 -18.91 -10.31 1.06
C GLY A 200 -18.86 -10.13 -0.46
N LYS A 201 -19.41 -9.05 -1.03
CA LYS A 201 -19.36 -8.82 -2.49
C LYS A 201 -17.99 -8.31 -2.90
N ILE A 202 -17.36 -8.99 -3.84
CA ILE A 202 -16.12 -8.54 -4.46
C ILE A 202 -16.48 -7.53 -5.57
N ASN A 203 -16.06 -6.29 -5.40
CA ASN A 203 -16.23 -5.21 -6.37
C ASN A 203 -14.89 -4.97 -7.04
N LEU A 204 -14.86 -4.97 -8.37
CA LEU A 204 -13.66 -4.78 -9.15
C LEU A 204 -13.80 -3.48 -9.96
N LEU A 205 -12.85 -2.56 -9.81
CA LEU A 205 -12.78 -1.32 -10.58
C LEU A 205 -11.41 -1.22 -11.25
N SER A 206 -11.38 -1.49 -12.55
CA SER A 206 -10.21 -1.15 -13.36
C SER A 206 -10.18 0.36 -13.57
N THR A 207 -9.04 0.97 -13.27
CA THR A 207 -8.75 2.37 -13.57
C THR A 207 -7.68 2.46 -14.65
N PRO A 208 -7.89 3.22 -15.74
CA PRO A 208 -6.88 3.39 -16.77
C PRO A 208 -5.74 4.34 -16.34
N ASN A 209 -5.94 5.16 -15.30
CA ASN A 209 -4.85 5.93 -14.69
C ASN A 209 -5.14 6.30 -13.21
N ILE A 210 -4.10 6.37 -12.36
CA ILE A 210 -4.19 6.77 -10.93
C ILE A 210 -4.82 8.15 -10.75
N GLN A 211 -4.59 9.10 -11.66
CA GLN A 211 -5.08 10.47 -11.54
C GLN A 211 -6.61 10.54 -11.60
N SER A 212 -7.21 9.84 -12.56
CA SER A 212 -8.64 9.64 -12.76
C SER A 212 -9.23 8.85 -11.60
N LEU A 213 -8.48 7.90 -11.03
CA LEU A 213 -8.91 7.23 -9.81
C LEU A 213 -8.97 8.19 -8.61
N LEU A 214 -7.90 8.94 -8.34
CA LEU A 214 -7.86 9.90 -7.25
C LEU A 214 -8.94 10.98 -7.41
N GLN A 215 -9.18 11.41 -8.65
CA GLN A 215 -10.27 12.32 -8.99
C GLN A 215 -11.63 11.66 -8.71
N HIS A 216 -11.89 10.47 -9.24
CA HIS A 216 -13.15 9.75 -9.00
C HIS A 216 -13.39 9.46 -7.52
N LEU A 217 -12.38 9.05 -6.75
CA LEU A 217 -12.52 8.82 -5.31
C LEU A 217 -12.80 10.13 -4.55
N SER A 218 -12.19 11.24 -4.98
CA SER A 218 -12.47 12.56 -4.40
C SER A 218 -13.89 13.02 -4.71
N ASP A 219 -14.34 12.84 -5.96
CA ASP A 219 -15.68 13.20 -6.42
C ASP A 219 -16.74 12.31 -5.74
N LEU A 220 -16.47 11.02 -5.61
CA LEU A 220 -17.34 10.07 -4.91
C LEU A 220 -17.47 10.45 -3.43
N ASN A 221 -16.36 10.74 -2.75
CA ASN A 221 -16.39 11.19 -1.34
C ASN A 221 -17.16 12.51 -1.18
N GLN A 222 -16.99 13.47 -2.08
CA GLN A 222 -17.78 14.71 -2.05
C GLN A 222 -19.27 14.43 -2.27
N SER A 223 -19.61 13.51 -3.18
CA SER A 223 -21.00 13.12 -3.44
C SER A 223 -21.63 12.41 -2.23
N LEU A 224 -20.88 11.53 -1.55
CA LEU A 224 -21.32 10.85 -0.34
C LEU A 224 -21.48 11.81 0.84
N GLN A 225 -20.59 12.80 0.98
CA GLN A 225 -20.73 13.85 1.99
C GLN A 225 -21.93 14.76 1.72
N LYS A 226 -22.26 15.03 0.45
CA LYS A 226 -23.46 15.78 0.05
C LYS A 226 -24.75 14.96 0.21
N ALA A 227 -24.67 13.63 0.11
CA ALA A 227 -25.79 12.70 0.26
C ALA A 227 -26.01 12.23 1.70
N ALA A 228 -25.12 12.57 2.64
CA ALA A 228 -25.34 12.30 4.06
C ALA A 228 -26.64 13.01 4.53
N PRO A 229 -27.56 12.31 5.22
CA PRO A 229 -28.81 12.93 5.68
C PRO A 229 -28.48 14.14 6.55
N GLN A 230 -29.12 15.27 6.29
CA GLN A 230 -29.10 16.37 7.26
C GLN A 230 -29.56 15.84 8.62
N PRO A 231 -28.95 16.27 9.74
CA PRO A 231 -29.47 15.93 11.05
C PRO A 231 -30.96 16.31 11.08
N ALA A 232 -31.79 15.36 11.48
CA ALA A 232 -33.23 15.53 11.55
C ALA A 232 -33.54 16.83 12.31
N PHE A 233 -34.34 17.70 11.70
CA PHE A 233 -34.89 18.88 12.35
C PHE A 233 -35.49 18.45 13.69
N GLU A 234 -34.91 18.90 14.80
CA GLU A 234 -35.59 18.79 16.09
C GLU A 234 -36.85 19.65 16.03
N PRO A 235 -38.05 19.08 16.26
CA PRO A 235 -39.25 19.87 16.33
C PRO A 235 -39.17 20.80 17.56
N LYS A 236 -39.08 22.12 17.30
CA LYS A 236 -39.37 23.13 18.32
C LYS A 236 -40.82 22.93 18.75
N ASN A 237 -41.01 22.60 20.02
CA ASN A 237 -42.25 22.55 20.82
C ASN A 237 -42.65 21.14 21.28
N ALA A 238 -42.03 20.68 22.36
CA ALA A 238 -42.70 19.76 23.27
C ALA A 238 -43.55 20.58 24.27
N PRO A 239 -44.85 20.30 24.47
CA PRO A 239 -45.65 20.96 25.49
C PRO A 239 -45.14 20.60 26.88
N GLN A 240 -44.91 21.61 27.73
CA GLN A 240 -44.71 21.40 29.16
C GLN A 240 -46.03 20.89 29.77
N LEU A 241 -46.06 19.62 30.15
CA LEU A 241 -47.12 19.08 31.00
C LEU A 241 -46.90 19.60 32.42
N ARG A 242 -47.94 20.26 32.95
CA ARG A 242 -48.06 20.68 34.35
C ARG A 242 -48.35 19.50 35.25
#